data_AF-A0A7V9K4H3-F1
#
_entry.id   AF-A0A7V9K4H3-F1
#
_cell.length_a   1.000
_cell.length_b   1.000
_cell.length_c   1.000
_cell.angle_alpha   90.00
_cell.angle_beta   90.00
_cell.angle_gamma   90.00
#
_symmetry.space_group_name_H-M   'P 1'
#
loop_
_entity.id
_entity.type
_entity.pdbx_description
1 polymer ?
#
loop_
_entity_poly.entity_id
_entity_poly.type
_entity_poly.pdbx_seq_one_letter_code
_entity_poly.pdbx_strand_id
1 'polypeptide(L)'
;MSEYVFGYGSLAGEGVAAALPGFRRFWGVAMDNSQTVPGYKNYFLRSDGSRPEVLVAYLDIEEDAESEVNGTLLGVDAEALAVLDRRERNYDRIDVTGHLAGPPGRVWAYRGSSGGRARFAAARAEGRVVVSRDYFDHLCGLGRSIEVGDLPVWDLERVEVPGSE
;
A
#
# COMPACT_ATOMS: atom_id res chain seq x y z
N MET A 1 11.10 16.48 -17.13
CA MET A 1 9.63 16.49 -17.00
C MET A 1 9.34 16.21 -15.54
N SER A 2 8.40 16.92 -14.92
CA SER A 2 8.07 16.68 -13.51
C SER A 2 7.33 15.35 -13.37
N GLU A 3 7.70 14.55 -12.39
CA GLU A 3 7.10 13.24 -12.11
C GLU A 3 6.35 13.31 -10.78
N TYR A 4 5.23 12.61 -10.71
CA TYR A 4 4.38 12.57 -9.53
C TYR A 4 3.98 11.15 -9.20
N VAL A 5 3.74 10.88 -7.93
CA VAL A 5 3.14 9.64 -7.44
C VAL A 5 1.80 9.96 -6.79
N PHE A 6 0.76 9.25 -7.22
CA PHE A 6 -0.55 9.25 -6.59
C PHE A 6 -0.56 8.26 -5.41
N GLY A 7 -0.48 8.78 -4.19
CA GLY A 7 -0.57 8.01 -2.95
C GLY A 7 -2.02 7.84 -2.50
N TYR A 8 -2.49 6.59 -2.41
CA TYR A 8 -3.84 6.27 -1.93
C TYR A 8 -3.90 5.49 -0.61
N GLY A 9 -2.73 5.01 -0.14
CA GLY A 9 -2.50 4.29 1.12
C GLY A 9 -1.39 4.94 1.96
N SER A 10 -0.36 4.19 2.37
CA SER A 10 0.76 4.72 3.20
C SER A 10 1.63 5.78 2.53
N LEU A 11 1.49 5.99 1.22
CA LEU A 11 2.19 7.05 0.51
C LEU A 11 1.44 8.38 0.60
N ALA A 12 0.15 8.36 0.96
CA ALA A 12 -0.59 9.59 1.16
C ALA A 12 0.00 10.35 2.36
N GLY A 13 0.78 11.38 2.08
CA GLY A 13 1.42 12.25 3.07
C GLY A 13 1.23 13.71 2.70
N GLU A 14 2.21 14.54 3.03
CA GLU A 14 2.25 15.96 2.65
C GLU A 14 2.41 16.10 1.13
N GLY A 15 1.33 16.45 0.46
CA GLY A 15 1.29 16.71 -0.97
C GLY A 15 -0.05 17.33 -1.35
N VAL A 16 -0.34 17.41 -2.65
CA VAL A 16 -1.58 18.03 -3.12
C VAL A 16 -2.69 17.00 -3.11
N ALA A 17 -3.78 17.27 -2.39
CA ALA A 17 -4.96 16.42 -2.40
C ALA A 17 -5.48 16.25 -3.84
N ALA A 18 -5.79 15.02 -4.22
CA ALA A 18 -6.24 14.69 -5.56
C ALA A 18 -7.19 13.49 -5.51
N ALA A 19 -7.95 13.31 -6.57
CA ALA A 19 -8.86 12.18 -6.73
C ALA A 19 -8.55 11.49 -8.07
N LEU A 20 -8.53 10.15 -8.05
CA LEU A 20 -8.21 9.31 -9.19
C LEU A 20 -9.48 8.58 -9.65
N PRO A 21 -10.16 9.08 -10.69
CA PRO A 21 -11.39 8.49 -11.19
C PRO A 21 -11.12 7.24 -12.04
N GLY A 22 -12.13 6.38 -12.13
CA GLY A 22 -12.02 5.11 -12.86
C GLY A 22 -11.31 4.02 -12.06
N PHE A 23 -11.16 4.21 -10.74
CA PHE A 23 -10.53 3.24 -9.85
C PHE A 23 -11.33 3.10 -8.57
N ARG A 24 -11.31 1.90 -8.00
CA ARG A 24 -11.77 1.62 -6.64
C ARG A 24 -10.62 1.13 -5.78
N ARG A 25 -10.68 1.46 -4.49
CA ARG A 25 -9.71 1.03 -3.49
C ARG A 25 -10.25 -0.14 -2.68
N PHE A 26 -9.41 -1.12 -2.42
CA PHE A 26 -9.76 -2.32 -1.65
C PHE A 26 -8.55 -2.92 -0.95
N TRP A 27 -8.77 -3.88 -0.05
CA TRP A 27 -7.70 -4.72 0.51
C TRP A 27 -7.43 -5.88 -0.44
N GLY A 28 -6.27 -5.85 -1.09
CA GLY A 28 -5.98 -6.77 -2.20
C GLY A 28 -4.56 -7.30 -2.26
N VAL A 29 -3.65 -6.77 -1.44
CA VAL A 29 -2.24 -7.14 -1.45
C VAL A 29 -1.84 -7.60 -0.07
N ALA A 30 -1.01 -8.63 0.03
CA ALA A 30 -0.47 -9.08 1.30
C ALA A 30 1.04 -9.30 1.28
N MET A 31 1.66 -9.07 2.42
CA MET A 31 3.06 -9.36 2.69
C MET A 31 3.19 -10.57 3.62
N ASP A 32 4.15 -11.44 3.34
CA ASP A 32 4.40 -12.63 4.16
C ASP A 32 5.27 -12.31 5.37
N ASN A 33 4.61 -12.22 6.53
CA ASN A 33 5.27 -11.91 7.77
C ASN A 33 6.05 -13.09 8.35
N SER A 34 6.03 -14.29 7.77
CA SER A 34 6.91 -15.39 8.18
C SER A 34 8.32 -15.27 7.57
N GLN A 35 8.46 -14.52 6.46
CA GLN A 35 9.71 -14.43 5.72
C GLN A 35 10.54 -13.21 6.15
N THR A 36 11.82 -13.41 6.48
CA THR A 36 12.75 -12.30 6.65
C THR A 36 13.37 -11.95 5.31
N VAL A 37 13.06 -10.74 4.82
CA VAL A 37 13.66 -10.21 3.60
C VAL A 37 14.55 -9.02 3.97
N PRO A 38 15.85 -9.01 3.61
CA PRO A 38 16.72 -7.86 3.89
C PRO A 38 16.20 -6.54 3.31
N GLY A 39 16.35 -5.46 4.08
CA GLY A 39 15.88 -4.12 3.71
C GLY A 39 14.36 -4.03 3.58
N TYR A 40 13.62 -4.81 4.36
CA TYR A 40 12.16 -4.82 4.37
C TYR A 40 11.62 -4.81 5.80
N LYS A 41 10.32 -4.98 6.00
CA LYS A 41 9.67 -4.85 7.31
C LYS A 41 9.16 -6.19 7.82
N ASN A 42 9.28 -6.40 9.13
CA ASN A 42 8.64 -7.46 9.88
C ASN A 42 7.61 -6.87 10.84
N TYR A 43 6.66 -7.69 11.27
CA TYR A 43 5.64 -7.35 12.24
C TYR A 43 5.69 -8.32 13.43
N PHE A 44 5.62 -7.77 14.63
CA PHE A 44 5.63 -8.52 15.88
C PHE A 44 4.38 -8.18 16.69
N LEU A 45 3.83 -9.16 17.42
CA LEU A 45 2.71 -8.93 18.32
C LEU A 45 3.16 -8.03 19.47
N ARG A 46 2.47 -6.91 19.72
CA ARG A 46 2.81 -6.01 20.84
C ARG A 46 2.61 -6.67 22.21
N SER A 47 1.71 -7.65 22.30
CA SER A 47 1.36 -8.31 23.55
C SER A 47 2.50 -9.12 24.17
N ASP A 48 3.34 -9.75 23.33
CA ASP A 48 4.39 -10.68 23.79
C ASP A 48 5.69 -10.60 22.99
N GLY A 49 5.78 -9.73 21.97
CA GLY A 49 6.95 -9.57 21.12
C GLY A 49 7.18 -10.73 20.14
N SER A 50 6.27 -11.70 20.04
CA SER A 50 6.42 -12.83 19.12
C SER A 50 6.13 -12.43 17.67
N ARG A 51 6.68 -13.19 16.72
CA ARG A 51 6.46 -12.96 15.29
C ARG A 51 5.39 -13.91 14.76
N PRO A 52 4.18 -13.43 14.43
CA PRO A 52 3.11 -14.31 13.95
C PRO A 52 3.32 -14.72 12.48
N GLU A 53 2.98 -15.98 12.16
CA GLU A 53 2.99 -16.55 10.81
C GLU A 53 1.72 -16.17 10.01
N VAL A 54 1.52 -14.88 9.81
CA VAL A 54 0.36 -14.29 9.12
C VAL A 54 0.78 -13.51 7.88
N LEU A 55 -0.21 -13.20 7.04
CA LEU A 55 -0.03 -12.28 5.93
C LEU A 55 -0.61 -10.91 6.29
N VAL A 56 0.21 -9.87 6.24
CA VAL A 56 -0.23 -8.50 6.55
C VAL A 56 -0.79 -7.86 5.28
N ALA A 57 -2.06 -7.50 5.30
CA ALA A 57 -2.77 -6.88 4.19
C ALA A 57 -2.46 -5.39 4.04
N TYR A 58 -2.49 -4.93 2.80
CA TYR A 58 -2.37 -3.53 2.39
C TYR A 58 -3.41 -3.18 1.34
N LEU A 59 -3.65 -1.88 1.21
CA LEU A 59 -4.56 -1.35 0.20
C LEU A 59 -4.01 -1.54 -1.21
N ASP A 60 -4.93 -1.72 -2.13
CA ASP A 60 -4.72 -1.82 -3.56
C ASP A 60 -5.78 -0.96 -4.28
N ILE A 61 -5.56 -0.73 -5.57
CA ILE A 61 -6.52 -0.13 -6.50
C ILE A 61 -6.77 -1.06 -7.68
N GLU A 62 -7.96 -1.02 -8.22
CA GLU A 62 -8.25 -1.63 -9.52
C GLU A 62 -9.22 -0.76 -10.30
N GLU A 63 -9.26 -0.99 -11.61
CA GLU A 63 -10.13 -0.24 -12.51
C GLU A 63 -11.60 -0.47 -12.16
N ASP A 64 -12.33 0.63 -12.05
CA ASP A 64 -13.77 0.66 -11.82
C ASP A 64 -14.29 2.03 -12.28
N ALA A 65 -14.97 2.04 -13.44
CA ALA A 65 -15.38 3.25 -14.14
C ALA A 65 -16.33 4.15 -13.31
N GLU A 66 -17.06 3.55 -12.37
CA GLU A 66 -18.06 4.25 -11.55
C GLU A 66 -17.50 4.75 -10.22
N SER A 67 -16.23 4.45 -9.93
CA SER A 67 -15.57 4.76 -8.67
C SER A 67 -14.45 5.79 -8.81
N GLU A 68 -14.11 6.39 -7.68
CA GLU A 68 -12.99 7.29 -7.54
C GLU A 68 -12.22 6.99 -6.25
N VAL A 69 -10.89 7.10 -6.31
CA VAL A 69 -10.02 6.98 -5.15
C VAL A 69 -9.51 8.35 -4.75
N ASN A 70 -9.79 8.78 -3.52
CA ASN A 70 -9.15 9.96 -2.93
C ASN A 70 -7.69 9.65 -2.55
N GLY A 71 -6.78 10.60 -2.79
CA GLY A 71 -5.35 10.42 -2.68
C GLY A 71 -4.58 11.73 -2.54
N THR A 72 -3.27 11.63 -2.68
CA THR A 72 -2.35 12.76 -2.66
C THR A 72 -1.38 12.64 -3.83
N LEU A 73 -1.13 13.71 -4.56
CA LEU A 73 -0.04 13.83 -5.53
C LEU A 73 1.22 14.31 -4.84
N LEU A 74 2.27 13.50 -4.95
CA LEU A 74 3.59 13.75 -4.39
C LEU A 74 4.56 14.00 -5.54
N GLY A 75 5.18 15.16 -5.59
CA GLY A 75 6.25 15.43 -6.55
C GLY A 75 7.46 14.57 -6.23
N VAL A 76 8.00 13.87 -7.22
CA VAL A 76 9.18 13.02 -7.07
C VAL A 76 10.18 13.29 -8.19
N ASP A 77 11.46 13.15 -7.89
CA ASP A 77 12.49 13.02 -8.92
C ASP A 77 12.75 11.54 -9.24
N ALA A 78 13.65 11.29 -10.19
CA ALA A 78 13.98 9.94 -10.62
C ALA A 78 14.61 9.07 -9.52
N GLU A 79 15.35 9.68 -8.58
CA GLU A 79 15.99 8.96 -7.48
C GLU A 79 14.96 8.55 -6.43
N ALA A 80 14.11 9.48 -6.00
CA ALA A 80 13.00 9.22 -5.10
C ALA A 80 12.05 8.17 -5.69
N LEU A 81 11.79 8.23 -6.99
CA LEU A 81 10.97 7.25 -7.68
C LEU A 81 11.60 5.85 -7.66
N ALA A 82 12.92 5.73 -7.87
CA ALA A 82 13.62 4.45 -7.76
C ALA A 82 13.65 3.91 -6.31
N VAL A 83 13.70 4.80 -5.30
CA VAL A 83 13.55 4.42 -3.88
C VAL A 83 12.17 3.83 -3.63
N LEU A 84 11.12 4.46 -4.16
CA LEU A 84 9.75 3.98 -4.04
C LEU A 84 9.56 2.62 -4.73
N ASP A 85 10.14 2.40 -5.92
CA ASP A 85 10.09 1.11 -6.60
C ASP A 85 10.66 -0.02 -5.71
N ARG A 86 11.77 0.24 -4.99
CA ARG A 86 12.38 -0.73 -4.07
C ARG A 86 11.56 -0.97 -2.81
N ARG A 87 10.81 0.04 -2.36
CA ARG A 87 9.93 -0.03 -1.19
C ARG A 87 8.65 -0.79 -1.51
N GLU A 88 8.04 -0.52 -2.66
CA GLU A 88 6.72 -1.02 -3.06
C GLU A 88 6.81 -2.39 -3.79
N ARG A 89 7.60 -3.33 -3.25
CA ARG A 89 7.92 -4.64 -3.87
C ARG A 89 6.72 -5.52 -4.21
N ASN A 90 5.55 -5.26 -3.63
CA ASN A 90 4.32 -6.01 -3.88
C ASN A 90 3.42 -5.34 -4.94
N TYR A 91 3.91 -4.30 -5.61
CA TYR A 91 3.15 -3.47 -6.52
C TYR A 91 3.91 -3.26 -7.84
N ASP A 92 3.14 -3.15 -8.91
CA ASP A 92 3.58 -2.68 -10.21
C ASP A 92 3.31 -1.17 -10.32
N ARG A 93 4.27 -0.42 -10.83
CA ARG A 93 4.09 0.99 -11.14
C ARG A 93 3.33 1.15 -12.46
N ILE A 94 2.19 1.84 -12.43
CA ILE A 94 1.34 2.10 -13.59
C ILE A 94 1.20 3.60 -13.86
N ASP A 95 1.13 3.97 -15.14
CA ASP A 95 0.88 5.36 -15.56
C ASP A 95 -0.62 5.64 -15.46
N VAL A 96 -0.98 6.64 -14.64
CA VAL A 96 -2.37 7.08 -14.44
C VAL A 96 -2.60 8.52 -14.91
N THR A 97 -1.65 9.10 -15.64
CA THR A 97 -1.69 10.50 -16.10
C THR A 97 -3.00 10.82 -16.83
N GLY A 98 -3.47 9.91 -17.67
CA GLY A 98 -4.70 10.09 -18.47
C GLY A 98 -6.00 10.08 -17.66
N HIS A 99 -5.97 9.66 -16.39
CA HIS A 99 -7.14 9.65 -15.52
C HIS A 99 -7.33 10.96 -14.76
N LEU A 100 -6.32 11.83 -14.73
CA LEU A 100 -6.36 13.07 -13.97
C LEU A 100 -6.63 14.26 -14.90
N ALA A 101 -7.45 15.20 -14.42
CA ALA A 101 -7.70 16.44 -15.14
C ALA A 101 -6.52 17.42 -14.94
N GLY A 102 -5.75 17.63 -16.01
CA GLY A 102 -4.67 18.62 -16.04
C GLY A 102 -3.52 18.39 -15.06
N PRO A 103 -2.93 17.18 -14.98
CA PRO A 103 -1.82 16.94 -14.07
C PRO A 103 -0.60 17.78 -14.46
N PRO A 104 0.17 18.30 -13.49
CA PRO A 104 1.37 19.12 -13.75
C PRO A 104 2.53 18.37 -14.40
N GLY A 105 2.41 17.06 -14.60
CA GLY A 105 3.43 16.19 -15.15
C GLY A 105 2.93 14.75 -15.27
N ARG A 106 3.85 13.80 -15.40
CA ARG A 106 3.50 12.37 -15.44
C ARG A 106 3.12 11.90 -14.05
N VAL A 107 2.04 11.12 -13.94
CA VAL A 107 1.54 10.61 -12.66
C VAL A 107 1.57 9.09 -12.64
N TRP A 108 2.22 8.53 -11.63
CA TRP A 108 2.29 7.11 -11.38
C TRP A 108 1.43 6.70 -10.19
N ALA A 109 0.88 5.48 -10.24
CA ALA A 109 0.33 4.81 -9.06
C ALA A 109 0.99 3.44 -8.91
N TYR A 110 1.05 2.93 -7.68
CA TYR A 110 1.49 1.56 -7.40
C TYR A 110 0.27 0.67 -7.28
N ARG A 111 0.06 -0.26 -8.20
CA ARG A 111 -1.05 -1.23 -8.20
C ARG A 111 -0.54 -2.60 -7.79
N GLY A 112 -1.28 -3.34 -6.96
CA GLY A 112 -0.87 -4.66 -6.48
C GLY A 112 -0.42 -5.57 -7.62
N SER A 113 0.78 -6.11 -7.49
CA SER A 113 1.35 -7.03 -8.48
C SER A 113 0.59 -8.36 -8.45
N SER A 114 0.71 -9.12 -9.54
CA SER A 114 0.09 -10.45 -9.62
C SER A 114 0.49 -11.36 -8.45
N GLY A 115 1.77 -11.34 -8.05
CA GLY A 115 2.27 -12.09 -6.90
C GLY A 115 1.80 -11.55 -5.54
N GLY A 116 1.64 -10.24 -5.38
CA GLY A 116 1.05 -9.62 -4.19
C GLY A 116 -0.42 -10.02 -4.00
N ARG A 117 -1.20 -9.94 -5.08
CA ARG A 117 -2.62 -10.31 -5.11
C ARG A 117 -2.84 -11.80 -4.92
N ALA A 118 -2.04 -12.65 -5.56
CA ALA A 118 -2.15 -14.10 -5.42
C ALA A 118 -1.90 -14.55 -3.98
N ARG A 119 -0.89 -13.97 -3.30
CA ARG A 119 -0.64 -14.24 -1.87
C ARG A 119 -1.80 -13.81 -0.99
N PHE A 120 -2.37 -12.62 -1.22
CA PHE A 120 -3.55 -12.17 -0.49
C PHE A 120 -4.72 -13.14 -0.65
N ALA A 121 -5.05 -13.52 -1.88
CA ALA A 121 -6.16 -14.41 -2.18
C ALA A 121 -6.01 -15.79 -1.51
N ALA A 122 -4.82 -16.40 -1.64
CA ALA A 122 -4.53 -17.70 -1.02
C ALA A 122 -4.64 -17.63 0.52
N ALA A 123 -3.98 -16.65 1.13
CA ALA A 123 -3.99 -16.46 2.58
C ALA A 123 -5.38 -16.15 3.14
N ARG A 124 -6.20 -15.41 2.38
CA ARG A 124 -7.57 -15.07 2.79
C ARG A 124 -8.43 -16.32 2.84
N ALA A 125 -8.29 -17.22 1.85
CA ALA A 125 -8.98 -18.51 1.85
C ALA A 125 -8.57 -19.40 3.04
N GLU A 126 -7.34 -19.24 3.53
CA GLU A 126 -6.81 -19.94 4.71
C GLU A 126 -7.12 -19.24 6.05
N GLY A 127 -7.72 -18.04 6.04
CA GLY A 127 -7.97 -17.25 7.25
C GLY A 127 -6.71 -16.68 7.92
N ARG A 128 -5.61 -16.52 7.17
CA ARG A 128 -4.30 -16.04 7.69
C ARG A 128 -3.99 -14.57 7.39
N VAL A 129 -4.94 -13.84 6.81
CA VAL A 129 -4.77 -12.42 6.47
C VAL A 129 -5.20 -11.55 7.63
N VAL A 130 -4.35 -10.59 7.99
CA VAL A 130 -4.60 -9.62 9.06
C VAL A 130 -4.27 -8.21 8.58
N VAL A 131 -4.89 -7.20 9.17
CA VAL A 131 -4.52 -5.80 9.01
C VAL A 131 -3.78 -5.35 10.26
N SER A 132 -2.64 -4.67 10.10
CA SER A 132 -1.95 -4.03 11.24
C SER A 132 -2.76 -2.83 11.71
N ARG A 133 -3.03 -2.75 13.03
CA ARG A 133 -3.75 -1.63 13.66
C ARG A 133 -3.10 -0.29 13.37
N ASP A 134 -1.79 -0.16 13.55
CA ASP A 134 -1.05 1.07 13.25
C ASP A 134 -1.25 1.54 11.80
N TYR A 135 -1.27 0.60 10.85
CA TYR A 135 -1.51 0.93 9.45
C TYR A 135 -2.94 1.42 9.22
N PHE A 136 -3.92 0.74 9.80
CA PHE A 136 -5.32 1.14 9.71
C PHE A 136 -5.57 2.52 10.35
N ASP A 137 -5.06 2.73 11.56
CA ASP A 137 -5.23 3.99 12.31
C ASP A 137 -4.54 5.15 11.58
N HIS A 138 -3.36 4.91 10.99
CA HIS A 138 -2.70 5.89 10.13
C HIS A 138 -3.56 6.30 8.93
N LEU A 139 -4.19 5.33 8.25
CA LEU A 139 -5.07 5.60 7.11
C LEU A 139 -6.31 6.42 7.54
N CYS A 140 -6.91 6.08 8.68
CA CYS A 140 -8.03 6.82 9.25
C CYS A 140 -7.63 8.25 9.64
N GLY A 141 -6.43 8.44 10.20
CA GLY A 141 -5.88 9.76 10.54
C GLY A 141 -5.69 10.68 9.33
N LEU A 142 -5.55 10.13 8.12
CA LEU A 142 -5.51 10.89 6.87
C LEU A 142 -6.91 11.33 6.37
N GLY A 143 -7.96 11.16 7.19
CA GLY A 143 -9.34 11.51 6.85
C GLY A 143 -9.94 10.62 5.77
N ARG A 144 -9.38 9.41 5.55
CA ARG A 144 -9.82 8.49 4.51
C ARG A 144 -10.90 7.57 5.08
N SER A 145 -12.08 7.56 4.47
CA SER A 145 -13.07 6.50 4.75
C SER A 145 -12.52 5.19 4.18
N ILE A 146 -12.03 4.32 5.08
CA ILE A 146 -11.48 3.01 4.74
C ILE A 146 -12.21 1.99 5.59
N GLU A 147 -12.97 1.11 4.94
CA GLU A 147 -13.58 -0.03 5.61
C GLU A 147 -12.59 -1.20 5.60
N VAL A 148 -12.38 -1.82 6.76
CA VAL A 148 -11.57 -3.03 6.89
C VAL A 148 -12.34 -4.29 6.46
N GLY A 149 -13.67 -4.20 6.42
CA GLY A 149 -14.55 -5.32 6.10
C GLY A 149 -14.50 -6.41 7.17
N ASP A 150 -14.35 -7.65 6.73
CA ASP A 150 -14.24 -8.88 7.52
C ASP A 150 -12.81 -9.21 7.95
N LEU A 151 -11.81 -8.42 7.54
CA LEU A 151 -10.42 -8.69 7.89
C LEU A 151 -10.14 -8.37 9.37
N PRO A 152 -9.50 -9.29 10.12
CA PRO A 152 -9.16 -9.03 11.51
C PRO A 152 -8.05 -7.97 11.61
N VAL A 153 -8.21 -7.04 12.55
CA VAL A 153 -7.22 -5.99 12.85
C VAL A 153 -6.41 -6.37 14.09
N TRP A 154 -5.11 -6.59 13.90
CA TRP A 154 -4.20 -7.04 14.95
C TRP A 154 -3.27 -5.92 15.41
N ASP A 155 -2.94 -5.92 16.70
CA ASP A 155 -1.99 -4.99 17.28
C ASP A 155 -0.55 -5.48 17.03
N LEU A 156 0.07 -4.89 16.01
CA LEU A 156 1.35 -5.33 15.47
C LEU A 156 2.32 -4.15 15.44
N GLU A 157 3.50 -4.36 16.01
CA GLU A 157 4.63 -3.44 15.88
C GLU A 157 5.42 -3.74 14.60
N ARG A 158 5.61 -2.71 13.77
CA ARG A 158 6.45 -2.77 12.58
C ARG A 158 7.91 -2.52 12.94
N VAL A 159 8.78 -3.45 12.56
CA VAL A 159 10.24 -3.34 12.72
C VAL A 159 10.91 -3.42 11.35
N GLU A 160 11.78 -2.45 11.04
CA GLU A 160 12.58 -2.48 9.82
C GLU A 160 13.74 -3.47 9.96
N VAL A 161 13.91 -4.31 8.95
CA VAL A 161 15.03 -5.24 8.82
C VAL A 161 16.15 -4.50 8.07
N PRO A 162 17.37 -4.44 8.62
CA PRO A 162 18.51 -3.84 7.95
C PRO A 162 18.71 -4.42 6.53
N GLY A 163 19.21 -3.58 5.62
CA GLY A 163 19.66 -4.03 4.30
C GLY A 163 20.88 -4.93 4.42
N SER A 164 21.09 -5.81 3.45
CA SER A 164 22.39 -6.46 3.26
C SER A 164 23.38 -5.40 2.73
N GLU A 165 24.52 -5.25 3.40
CA GLU A 165 25.65 -4.42 2.93
C GLU A 165 26.22 -4.91 1.60
#